data_AF-A0A1I8I5L9-F1
#
_entry.id   AF-A0A1I8I5L9-F1
#
_cell.length_a   1.000
_cell.length_b   1.000
_cell.length_c   1.000
_cell.angle_alpha   90.00
_cell.angle_beta   90.00
_cell.angle_gamma   90.00
#
_symmetry.space_group_name_H-M   'P 1'
#
loop_
_entity.id
_entity.type
_entity.pdbx_description
1 polymer ?
#
loop_
_entity_poly.entity_id
_entity_poly.type
_entity_poly.pdbx_seq_one_letter_code
_entity_poly.pdbx_strand_id
1 'polypeptide(L)'
;MEACYMAYSDFYEAEYESIAIKEMSHGSHLICATECIRRDLYSKLKYFAIGNGNKCMCAEDLPEKRVPGGSLKLVANTSCSLRCPGNHRESCGGLYIW
;
A
#
# COMPACT_ATOMS: atom_id res chain seq x y z
N MET A 1 -0.85 -13.15 5.13
CA MET A 1 -0.74 -13.47 3.68
C MET A 1 -0.33 -12.18 3.00
N GLU A 2 0.85 -12.16 2.38
CA GLU A 2 1.29 -11.05 1.54
C GLU A 2 0.71 -11.25 0.15
N ALA A 3 0.11 -10.22 -0.43
CA ALA A 3 -0.45 -10.26 -1.76
C ALA A 3 0.00 -9.01 -2.52
N CYS A 4 0.43 -9.23 -3.76
CA CYS A 4 1.02 -8.21 -4.62
C CYS A 4 -0.01 -7.75 -5.63
N TYR A 5 -0.33 -6.45 -5.62
CA TYR A 5 -1.39 -5.91 -6.46
C TYR A 5 -0.89 -4.79 -7.36
N MET A 6 -1.32 -4.84 -8.63
CA MET A 6 -1.16 -3.72 -9.55
C MET A 6 -2.42 -2.85 -9.53
N ALA A 7 -2.23 -1.56 -9.35
CA ALA A 7 -3.30 -0.56 -9.41
C ALA A 7 -3.31 0.07 -10.82
N TYR A 8 -4.45 0.00 -11.53
CA TYR A 8 -4.66 0.69 -12.81
C TYR A 8 -5.11 2.15 -12.60
N SER A 9 -5.22 2.93 -13.69
CA SER A 9 -5.62 4.35 -13.68
C SER A 9 -6.89 4.64 -12.87
N ASP A 10 -7.84 3.71 -12.81
CA ASP A 10 -9.12 3.88 -12.10
C ASP A 10 -8.95 3.82 -10.56
N PHE A 11 -7.76 3.44 -10.11
CA PHE A 11 -7.33 3.46 -8.72
C PHE A 11 -6.77 4.83 -8.30
N TYR A 12 -6.46 5.73 -9.25
CA TYR A 12 -6.07 7.11 -8.96
C TYR A 12 -7.23 7.92 -8.36
N GLU A 13 -8.48 7.60 -8.68
CA GLU A 13 -9.64 8.20 -7.98
C GLU A 13 -9.86 7.57 -6.59
N ALA A 14 -9.57 6.29 -6.41
CA ALA A 14 -9.53 5.66 -5.08
C ALA A 14 -8.35 6.13 -4.22
N GLU A 15 -7.29 6.67 -4.84
CA GLU A 15 -6.19 7.42 -4.22
C GLU A 15 -6.69 8.74 -3.59
N TYR A 16 -7.90 9.21 -3.94
CA TYR A 16 -8.53 10.41 -3.40
C TYR A 16 -9.35 10.13 -2.13
N GLU A 17 -9.86 8.91 -1.94
CA GLU A 17 -10.54 8.45 -0.71
C GLU A 17 -9.67 7.58 0.20
N SER A 18 -8.56 7.03 -0.31
CA SER A 18 -7.51 6.43 0.52
C SER A 18 -6.47 7.49 0.85
N ILE A 19 -6.14 7.63 2.14
CA ILE A 19 -5.15 8.62 2.54
C ILE A 19 -3.79 8.18 1.94
N ALA A 20 -3.30 8.90 0.93
CA ALA A 20 -1.90 8.84 0.55
C ALA A 20 -1.09 9.43 1.71
N ILE A 21 -0.50 8.59 2.53
CA ILE A 21 -0.08 8.99 3.88
C ILE A 21 1.28 9.70 3.85
N LYS A 22 2.27 9.20 3.11
CA LYS A 22 3.61 9.80 3.10
C LYS A 22 4.56 9.08 2.13
N GLU A 23 5.52 9.81 1.59
CA GLU A 23 6.83 9.22 1.29
C GLU A 23 7.58 8.98 2.61
N MET A 24 7.98 7.74 2.86
CA MET A 24 8.77 7.37 4.03
C MET A 24 10.26 7.62 3.77
N SER A 25 10.97 8.20 4.73
CA SER A 25 12.44 8.37 4.62
C SER A 25 13.17 7.02 4.60
N HIS A 26 12.63 6.03 5.32
CA HIS A 26 13.13 4.66 5.36
C HIS A 26 11.92 3.73 5.25
N GLY A 27 11.62 3.23 4.05
CA GLY A 27 10.48 2.34 3.87
C GLY A 27 10.66 1.03 4.64
N SER A 28 9.64 0.59 5.36
CA SER A 28 9.48 -0.76 5.93
C SER A 28 8.00 -1.00 6.23
N HIS A 29 7.60 -2.26 6.37
CA HIS A 29 6.25 -2.66 6.76
C HIS A 29 5.88 -2.08 8.11
N LEU A 30 6.78 -2.18 9.08
CA LEU A 30 6.57 -1.69 10.45
C LEU A 30 6.34 -0.18 10.48
N ILE A 31 7.14 0.60 9.73
CA ILE A 31 6.99 2.05 9.67
C ILE A 31 5.65 2.42 9.03
N CYS A 32 5.29 1.81 7.91
CA CYS A 32 4.02 2.10 7.23
C CYS A 32 2.81 1.77 8.12
N ALA A 33 2.79 0.57 8.74
CA ALA A 33 1.73 0.17 9.66
C ALA A 33 1.61 1.11 10.87
N THR A 34 2.75 1.53 11.44
CA THR A 34 2.77 2.46 12.58
C THR A 34 2.20 3.82 12.18
N GLU A 35 2.56 4.34 11.02
CA GLU A 35 2.04 5.62 10.52
C GLU A 35 0.54 5.55 10.24
N CYS A 36 0.03 4.42 9.72
CA CYS A 36 -1.41 4.22 9.55
C CYS A 36 -2.15 4.31 10.88
N ILE A 37 -1.67 3.59 11.90
CA ILE A 37 -2.28 3.61 13.24
C ILE A 37 -2.19 5.00 13.88
N ARG A 38 -1.05 5.70 13.75
CA ARG A 38 -0.88 7.04 14.33
C ARG A 38 -1.84 8.08 13.75
N ARG A 39 -2.25 7.93 12.49
CA ARG A 39 -3.20 8.85 11.84
C ARG A 39 -4.65 8.42 12.00
N ASP A 40 -4.88 7.21 12.46
CA ASP A 40 -6.20 6.65 12.62
C ASP A 40 -6.83 7.05 13.97
N LEU A 41 -7.41 8.25 14.00
CA LEU A 41 -8.10 8.77 15.18
C LEU A 41 -9.29 7.90 15.63
N TYR A 42 -9.82 7.05 14.75
CA TYR A 42 -11.06 6.30 14.97
C TYR A 42 -10.90 4.78 14.85
N SER A 43 -9.67 4.26 14.77
CA SER A 43 -9.38 2.82 14.61
C SER A 43 -10.06 2.18 13.38
N LYS A 44 -10.23 2.94 12.29
CA LYS A 44 -10.83 2.47 11.04
C LYS A 44 -9.83 1.90 10.03
N LEU A 45 -8.59 2.37 10.01
CA LEU A 45 -7.54 2.00 9.06
C LEU A 45 -6.96 0.62 9.44
N LYS A 46 -7.46 -0.43 8.79
CA LYS A 46 -7.11 -1.84 9.05
C LYS A 46 -6.01 -2.37 8.14
N TYR A 47 -5.82 -1.74 6.99
CA TYR A 47 -4.93 -2.22 5.94
C TYR A 47 -3.91 -1.15 5.56
N PHE A 48 -2.74 -1.61 5.13
CA PHE A 48 -1.71 -0.77 4.56
C PHE A 48 -1.09 -1.44 3.33
N ALA A 49 -0.52 -0.64 2.45
CA ALA A 49 0.24 -1.09 1.29
C ALA A 49 1.48 -0.23 1.09
N ILE A 50 2.53 -0.82 0.51
CA ILE A 50 3.77 -0.09 0.20
C ILE A 50 4.09 -0.26 -1.27
N GLY A 51 4.11 0.86 -2.00
CA GLY A 51 4.51 0.91 -3.38
C GLY A 51 5.83 1.63 -3.55
N ASN A 52 6.54 1.35 -4.65
CA ASN A 52 7.74 2.06 -5.04
C ASN A 52 8.84 2.17 -3.96
N GLY A 53 8.89 1.24 -3.00
CA GLY A 53 9.92 1.17 -1.97
C GLY A 53 9.66 2.05 -0.74
N ASN A 54 8.94 3.17 -0.90
CA ASN A 54 8.75 4.15 0.17
C ASN A 54 7.36 4.80 0.21
N LYS A 55 6.46 4.52 -0.73
CA LYS A 55 5.13 5.12 -0.78
C LYS A 55 4.18 4.29 0.06
N CYS A 56 3.77 4.82 1.22
CA CYS A 56 2.85 4.14 2.14
C CYS A 56 1.41 4.60 1.90
N MET A 57 0.49 3.64 1.83
CA MET A 57 -0.95 3.87 1.76
C MET A 57 -1.65 3.18 2.91
N CYS A 58 -2.71 3.82 3.44
CA CYS A 58 -3.54 3.25 4.49
C CYS A 58 -5.00 3.18 4.06
N ALA A 59 -5.73 2.23 4.63
CA ALA A 59 -7.03 1.86 4.12
C ALA A 59 -7.94 1.26 5.19
N GLU A 60 -9.21 1.65 5.19
CA GLU A 60 -10.23 1.06 6.06
C GLU A 60 -10.64 -0.34 5.59
N ASP A 61 -10.76 -0.50 4.27
CA ASP A 61 -11.19 -1.72 3.62
C ASP A 61 -10.24 -2.13 2.49
N LEU A 62 -10.25 -3.44 2.19
CA LEU A 62 -9.56 -3.94 1.01
C LEU A 62 -10.15 -3.29 -0.25
N PRO A 63 -9.33 -3.02 -1.28
CA PRO A 63 -9.81 -2.22 -2.39
C PRO A 63 -10.91 -2.87 -3.24
N GLU A 64 -11.05 -4.19 -3.20
CA GLU A 64 -12.18 -4.94 -3.78
C GLU A 64 -13.54 -4.45 -3.26
N LYS A 65 -13.59 -3.90 -2.03
CA LYS A 65 -14.81 -3.34 -1.44
C LYS A 65 -15.01 -1.86 -1.74
N ARG A 66 -13.94 -1.11 -2.03
CA ARG A 66 -13.98 0.35 -2.20
C ARG A 66 -14.30 0.77 -3.63
N VAL A 67 -13.92 -0.03 -4.62
CA VAL A 67 -14.16 0.31 -6.03
C VAL A 67 -15.02 -0.79 -6.68
N PRO A 68 -16.35 -0.63 -6.71
CA PRO A 68 -17.23 -1.53 -7.46
C PRO A 68 -16.86 -1.47 -8.96
N GLY A 69 -16.20 -2.51 -9.46
CA GLY A 69 -15.67 -2.57 -10.83
C GLY A 69 -14.20 -2.13 -10.98
N GLY A 70 -13.56 -1.66 -9.91
CA GLY A 70 -12.12 -1.38 -9.89
C GLY A 70 -11.33 -2.69 -9.80
N SER A 71 -10.45 -2.91 -10.76
CA SER A 71 -9.66 -4.15 -10.82
C SER A 71 -8.31 -3.97 -10.13
N LEU A 72 -8.25 -4.33 -8.84
CA LEU A 72 -6.98 -4.80 -8.30
C LEU A 72 -6.61 -6.09 -9.04
N LYS A 73 -5.52 -6.04 -9.80
CA LYS A 73 -5.00 -7.26 -10.41
C LYS A 73 -3.97 -7.86 -9.48
N LEU A 74 -4.23 -9.07 -8.99
CA LEU A 74 -3.19 -9.88 -8.36
C LEU A 74 -2.10 -10.13 -9.39
N VAL A 75 -0.87 -9.76 -9.07
CA VAL A 75 0.29 -9.99 -9.93
C VAL A 75 1.28 -10.90 -9.24
N ALA A 76 2.25 -11.41 -10.00
CA ALA A 76 3.30 -12.26 -9.46
C ALA A 76 4.05 -11.52 -8.34
N ASN A 77 4.33 -12.21 -7.22
CA ASN A 77 5.08 -11.63 -6.10
C ASN A 77 6.46 -11.09 -6.51
N THR A 78 7.04 -11.61 -7.59
CA THR A 78 8.28 -11.09 -8.19
C THR A 78 8.17 -9.62 -8.59
N SER A 79 6.96 -9.16 -8.92
CA SER A 79 6.70 -7.77 -9.28
C SER A 79 6.65 -6.81 -8.08
N CYS A 80 6.45 -7.34 -6.87
CA CYS A 80 6.54 -6.59 -5.61
C CYS A 80 7.86 -6.82 -4.86
N SER A 81 8.91 -7.26 -5.54
CA SER A 81 10.16 -7.67 -4.89
C SER A 81 11.13 -6.54 -4.57
N LEU A 82 10.74 -5.27 -4.76
CA LEU A 82 11.58 -4.12 -4.46
C LEU A 82 11.93 -4.14 -2.97
N ARG A 83 13.22 -4.09 -2.64
CA ARG A 83 13.64 -4.13 -1.24
C ARG A 83 13.35 -2.80 -0.57
N CYS A 84 12.80 -2.88 0.63
CA CYS A 84 12.56 -1.72 1.46
C CYS A 84 13.89 -1.03 1.83
N PRO A 85 14.03 0.30 1.71
CA PRO A 85 15.25 1.01 2.10
C PRO A 85 15.58 0.93 3.60
N GLY A 86 14.55 0.86 4.45
CA GLY A 86 14.68 0.77 5.91
C GLY A 86 14.84 -0.66 6.43
N ASN A 87 14.49 -1.67 5.63
CA ASN A 87 14.68 -3.08 5.96
C ASN A 87 14.81 -3.94 4.70
N HIS A 88 16.03 -4.19 4.23
CA HIS A 88 16.27 -4.96 3.00
C HIS A 88 15.81 -6.43 3.04
N ARG A 89 15.36 -6.93 4.19
CA ARG A 89 14.75 -8.27 4.30
C ARG A 89 13.28 -8.30 3.89
N GLU A 90 12.65 -7.14 3.84
CA GLU A 90 11.24 -6.96 3.46
C GLU A 90 11.12 -6.53 1.98
N SER A 91 9.92 -6.74 1.44
CA SER A 91 9.51 -6.35 0.10
C SER A 91 8.55 -5.16 0.18
N CYS A 92 8.85 -4.05 -0.50
CA CYS A 92 8.10 -2.79 -0.48
C CYS A 92 7.51 -2.45 -1.86
N GLY A 93 6.84 -3.43 -2.46
CA GLY A 93 6.12 -3.25 -3.72
C GLY A 93 7.02 -3.17 -4.95
N GLY A 94 6.59 -2.40 -5.94
CA GLY A 94 7.29 -2.17 -7.20
C GLY A 94 6.87 -0.86 -7.85
N LEU A 95 7.44 -0.54 -9.01
CA LEU A 95 7.04 0.64 -9.78
C LEU A 95 5.59 0.44 -10.27
N TYR A 96 4.64 1.24 -9.76
CA TYR A 96 3.18 1.09 -9.99
C TYR A 96 2.54 -0.18 -9.40
N ILE A 97 3.20 -0.82 -8.44
CA ILE A 97 2.75 -2.08 -7.82
C ILE A 97 2.83 -1.97 -6.30
N TRP A 98 1.79 -2.41 -5.61
CA TRP A 98 1.49 -2.21 -4.19
C TRP A 98 1.41 -3.51 -3.41
#